data_AF-A0A135L7Z7-F1
#
_entry.id   AF-A0A135L7Z7-F1
#
_cell.length_a   1.000
_cell.length_b   1.000
_cell.length_c   1.000
_cell.angle_alpha   90.00
_cell.angle_beta   90.00
_cell.angle_gamma   90.00
#
_symmetry.space_group_name_H-M   'P 1'
#
loop_
_entity.id
_entity.type
_entity.pdbx_description
1 polymer ?
#
loop_
_entity_poly.entity_id
_entity_poly.type
_entity_poly.pdbx_seq_one_letter_code
_entity_poly.pdbx_strand_id
1 'polypeptide(L)'
;MKPLNPKEMNALTLAYIGDAVYELYIREFILSKGGKPNVLHKQVISYVSAKAQSRVLHYIMPLLTEEEADIVKRGRNTKSSTVPKNANVIEYRHSTAFEALIGFLYLSHQIDRLEQIVFEAIQYNDKRQDGEENGQK
;
A
#
# COMPACT_ATOMS: atom_id res chain seq x y z
N MET A 1 1.12 -7.32 26.30
CA MET A 1 0.15 -6.93 25.25
C MET A 1 -0.81 -8.10 25.02
N LYS A 2 -2.07 -7.86 24.65
CA LYS A 2 -3.00 -8.94 24.29
C LYS A 2 -2.63 -9.53 22.92
N PRO A 3 -2.79 -10.84 22.70
CA PRO A 3 -2.59 -11.44 21.39
C PRO A 3 -3.59 -10.82 20.40
N LEU A 4 -3.10 -10.45 19.22
CA LEU A 4 -3.93 -9.96 18.13
C LEU A 4 -4.35 -11.13 17.25
N ASN A 5 -5.56 -11.08 16.68
CA ASN A 5 -6.01 -12.01 15.66
C ASN A 5 -6.27 -11.25 14.35
N PRO A 6 -5.26 -11.10 13.47
CA PRO A 6 -5.36 -10.27 12.27
C PRO A 6 -6.50 -10.67 11.33
N LYS A 7 -6.84 -11.96 11.28
CA LYS A 7 -7.93 -12.48 10.43
C LYS A 7 -9.29 -11.90 10.83
N GLU A 8 -9.53 -11.71 12.12
CA GLU A 8 -10.80 -11.20 12.67
C GLU A 8 -10.82 -9.67 12.83
N MET A 9 -9.68 -9.01 12.64
CA MET A 9 -9.60 -7.56 12.76
C MET A 9 -10.37 -6.86 11.65
N ASN A 10 -10.96 -5.71 11.99
CA ASN A 10 -11.62 -4.86 11.01
C ASN A 10 -10.56 -4.27 10.05
N ALA A 11 -10.96 -4.05 8.79
CA ALA A 11 -10.02 -3.65 7.75
C ALA A 11 -9.45 -2.23 7.97
N LEU A 12 -10.15 -1.32 8.65
CA LEU A 12 -9.61 0.01 8.97
C LEU A 12 -8.50 -0.07 10.01
N THR A 13 -8.60 -0.97 10.99
CA THR A 13 -7.54 -1.18 11.99
C THR A 13 -6.34 -1.87 11.36
N LEU A 14 -6.55 -2.81 10.44
CA LEU A 14 -5.45 -3.36 9.64
C LEU A 14 -4.80 -2.27 8.78
N ALA A 15 -5.59 -1.44 8.09
CA ALA A 15 -5.08 -0.34 7.28
C ALA A 15 -4.29 0.68 8.12
N TYR A 16 -4.75 0.99 9.34
CA TYR A 16 -4.07 1.92 10.23
C TYR A 16 -2.61 1.52 10.51
N ILE A 17 -2.34 0.25 10.79
CA ILE A 17 -0.95 -0.21 10.99
C ILE A 17 -0.24 -0.43 9.65
N GLY A 18 -0.96 -0.89 8.62
CA GLY A 18 -0.41 -1.17 7.31
C GLY A 18 0.10 0.08 6.58
N ASP A 19 -0.55 1.23 6.75
CA ASP A 19 -0.08 2.53 6.28
C ASP A 19 1.30 2.86 6.85
N ALA A 20 1.45 2.76 8.18
CA ALA A 20 2.74 3.03 8.85
C ALA A 20 3.83 2.04 8.41
N VAL A 21 3.49 0.76 8.25
CA VAL A 21 4.45 -0.26 7.79
C VAL A 21 4.87 0.02 6.36
N TYR A 22 3.93 0.22 5.43
CA TYR A 22 4.26 0.50 4.03
C TYR A 22 5.09 1.79 3.87
N GLU A 23 4.71 2.87 4.57
CA GLU A 23 5.46 4.12 4.61
C GLU A 23 6.91 3.91 5.05
N LEU A 24 7.15 3.07 6.07
CA LEU A 24 8.50 2.75 6.54
C LEU A 24 9.33 2.06 5.45
N TYR A 25 8.81 1.00 4.82
CA TYR A 25 9.50 0.29 3.75
C TYR A 25 9.83 1.21 2.56
N ILE A 26 8.88 2.05 2.15
CA ILE A 26 9.11 3.01 1.06
C ILE A 26 10.17 4.04 1.45
N ARG A 27 10.14 4.56 2.69
CA ARG A 27 11.17 5.49 3.16
C ARG A 27 12.54 4.85 3.18
N GLU A 28 12.68 3.62 3.65
CA GLU A 28 13.94 2.88 3.63
C GLU A 28 14.46 2.67 2.21
N PHE A 29 13.58 2.28 1.29
CA PHE A 29 13.91 2.15 -0.12
C PHE A 29 14.38 3.47 -0.74
N ILE A 30 13.65 4.57 -0.53
CA ILE A 30 14.03 5.88 -1.06
C ILE A 30 15.31 6.42 -0.41
N LEU A 31 15.51 6.19 0.89
CA LEU A 31 16.77 6.51 1.56
C LEU A 31 17.95 5.75 0.98
N SER A 32 17.75 4.47 0.62
CA SER A 32 18.79 3.64 0.00
C SER A 32 19.24 4.15 -1.38
N LYS A 33 18.35 4.85 -2.11
CA LYS A 33 18.67 5.53 -3.38
C LYS A 33 19.45 6.85 -3.17
N GLY A 34 19.46 7.41 -1.95
CA GLY A 34 20.10 8.68 -1.62
C GLY A 34 19.36 9.91 -2.18
N GLY A 35 19.69 11.11 -1.68
CA GLY A 35 19.09 12.36 -2.16
C GLY A 35 18.97 13.46 -1.09
N LYS A 36 18.54 14.66 -1.50
CA LYS A 36 18.28 15.78 -0.58
C LYS A 36 16.92 15.59 0.10
N PRO A 37 16.73 15.98 1.39
CA PRO A 37 15.47 15.76 2.12
C PRO A 37 14.18 16.18 1.40
N ASN A 38 14.18 17.35 0.74
CA ASN A 38 13.02 17.86 0.01
C ASN A 38 12.66 17.01 -1.23
N VAL A 39 13.63 16.29 -1.80
CA VAL A 39 13.42 15.37 -2.93
C VAL A 39 12.92 14.02 -2.41
N LEU A 40 13.50 13.53 -1.31
CA LEU A 40 13.10 12.26 -0.68
C LEU A 40 11.61 12.25 -0.32
N HIS A 41 11.10 13.34 0.29
CA HIS A 41 9.69 13.42 0.64
C HIS A 41 8.76 13.34 -0.59
N LYS A 42 9.11 14.05 -1.67
CA LYS A 42 8.33 14.00 -2.93
C LYS A 42 8.37 12.62 -3.57
N GLN A 43 9.51 11.96 -3.52
CA GLN A 43 9.66 10.58 -4.00
C GLN A 43 8.80 9.64 -3.17
N VAL A 44 8.84 9.69 -1.85
CA VAL A 44 7.98 8.85 -0.99
C VAL A 44 6.50 9.03 -1.35
N ILE A 45 6.02 10.28 -1.48
CA ILE A 45 4.62 10.59 -1.87
C ILE A 45 4.20 9.89 -3.18
N SER A 46 5.11 9.74 -4.16
CA SER A 46 4.76 9.11 -5.44
C SER A 46 4.44 7.61 -5.31
N TYR A 47 4.89 6.93 -4.25
CA TYR A 47 4.58 5.52 -3.97
C TYR A 47 3.42 5.36 -2.98
N VAL A 48 3.30 6.26 -2.00
CA VAL A 48 2.36 6.13 -0.87
C VAL A 48 1.05 6.88 -1.08
N SER A 49 0.91 7.67 -2.13
CA SER A 49 -0.38 8.32 -2.43
C SER A 49 -1.50 7.29 -2.70
N ALA A 50 -2.74 7.62 -2.34
CA ALA A 50 -3.89 6.74 -2.55
C ALA A 50 -4.04 6.28 -4.01
N LYS A 51 -3.70 7.15 -4.96
CA LYS A 51 -3.71 6.84 -6.40
C LYS A 51 -2.62 5.84 -6.78
N ALA A 52 -1.42 5.95 -6.19
CA ALA A 52 -0.33 5.00 -6.41
C ALA A 52 -0.68 3.64 -5.81
N GLN A 53 -1.10 3.60 -4.55
CA GLN A 53 -1.51 2.38 -3.87
C GLN A 53 -2.70 1.69 -4.56
N SER A 54 -3.70 2.45 -5.01
CA SER A 54 -4.82 1.91 -5.80
C SER A 54 -4.32 1.18 -7.05
N ARG A 55 -3.38 1.76 -7.80
CA ARG A 55 -2.84 1.13 -9.01
C ARG A 55 -2.00 -0.10 -8.70
N VAL A 56 -1.17 -0.04 -7.65
CA VAL A 56 -0.43 -1.20 -7.15
C VAL A 56 -1.38 -2.33 -6.80
N LEU A 57 -2.47 -2.04 -6.08
CA LEU A 57 -3.45 -3.06 -5.70
C LEU A 57 -4.04 -3.79 -6.92
N HIS A 58 -4.38 -3.04 -7.98
CA HIS A 58 -4.87 -3.65 -9.23
C HIS A 58 -3.82 -4.54 -9.88
N TYR A 59 -2.54 -4.15 -9.85
CA TYR A 59 -1.44 -4.91 -10.39
C TYR A 59 -1.17 -6.20 -9.63
N ILE A 60 -1.15 -6.17 -8.29
CA ILE A 60 -0.83 -7.35 -7.46
C ILE A 60 -2.01 -8.30 -7.28
N MET A 61 -3.25 -7.89 -7.59
CA MET A 61 -4.46 -8.69 -7.37
C MET A 61 -4.35 -10.14 -7.88
N PRO A 62 -3.80 -10.42 -9.08
CA PRO A 62 -3.66 -11.79 -9.59
C PRO A 62 -2.62 -12.63 -8.83
N LEU A 63 -1.74 -12.00 -8.06
CA LEU A 63 -0.67 -12.64 -7.29
C LEU A 63 -1.14 -13.05 -5.88
N LEU A 64 -2.32 -12.60 -5.46
CA LEU A 64 -2.82 -12.80 -4.11
C LEU A 64 -3.36 -14.22 -3.93
N THR A 65 -3.12 -14.77 -2.75
CA THR A 65 -3.82 -15.97 -2.28
C THR A 65 -5.29 -15.66 -1.99
N GLU A 66 -6.11 -16.71 -1.84
CA GLU A 66 -7.52 -16.55 -1.51
C GLU A 66 -7.73 -15.78 -0.19
N GLU A 67 -6.88 -16.04 0.81
CA GLU A 67 -6.93 -15.35 2.11
C GLU A 67 -6.61 -13.85 1.96
N GLU A 68 -5.52 -13.52 1.26
CA GLU A 68 -5.13 -12.14 0.98
C GLU A 68 -6.21 -11.39 0.18
N ALA A 69 -6.80 -12.06 -0.81
CA ALA A 69 -7.90 -11.50 -1.60
C ALA A 69 -9.14 -11.22 -0.76
N ASP A 70 -9.44 -12.04 0.27
CA ASP A 70 -10.53 -11.76 1.21
C ASP A 70 -10.24 -10.51 2.07
N ILE A 71 -9.01 -10.37 2.59
CA ILE A 71 -8.60 -9.15 3.32
C ILE A 71 -8.84 -7.91 2.44
N VAL A 72 -8.37 -7.95 1.19
CA VAL A 72 -8.53 -6.86 0.23
C VAL A 72 -10.01 -6.59 -0.06
N LYS A 73 -10.83 -7.62 -0.22
CA LYS A 73 -12.28 -7.48 -0.42
C LYS A 73 -12.94 -6.78 0.77
N ARG A 74 -12.58 -7.14 2.01
CA ARG A 74 -13.08 -6.46 3.22
C ARG A 74 -12.65 -5.00 3.27
N GLY A 75 -11.40 -4.69 2.93
CA GLY A 75 -10.89 -3.33 2.82
C GLY A 75 -11.70 -2.46 1.83
N ARG A 76 -11.91 -2.96 0.61
CA ARG A 76 -12.67 -2.23 -0.44
C ARG A 76 -14.11 -1.92 -0.05
N ASN A 77 -14.72 -2.80 0.73
CA ASN A 77 -16.11 -2.68 1.17
C ASN A 77 -16.28 -1.83 2.44
N THR A 78 -15.18 -1.36 3.03
CA THR A 78 -15.26 -0.57 4.25
C THR A 78 -15.80 0.82 3.94
N LYS A 79 -16.84 1.22 4.68
CA LYS A 79 -17.39 2.58 4.64
C LYS A 79 -16.59 3.44 5.62
N SER A 80 -15.61 4.19 5.12
CA SER A 80 -14.99 5.25 5.93
C SER A 80 -16.00 6.36 6.20
N SER A 81 -16.16 6.74 7.47
CA SER A 81 -16.99 7.86 7.91
C SER A 81 -16.47 9.22 7.42
N THR A 82 -15.19 9.30 7.06
CA THR A 82 -14.51 10.52 6.59
C THR A 82 -13.77 10.24 5.27
N VAL A 83 -14.50 10.17 4.16
CA VAL A 83 -13.86 10.27 2.84
C VAL A 83 -13.66 11.76 2.52
N PRO A 84 -12.45 12.22 2.17
CA PRO A 84 -12.24 13.62 1.81
C PRO A 84 -13.16 14.02 0.66
N LYS A 85 -13.82 15.18 0.74
CA LYS A 85 -14.85 15.63 -0.23
C LYS A 85 -14.37 15.62 -1.70
N ASN A 86 -13.06 15.75 -1.92
CA ASN A 86 -12.44 15.80 -3.24
C ASN A 86 -11.69 14.52 -3.63
N ALA A 87 -11.66 13.51 -2.76
CA ALA A 87 -10.97 12.25 -3.05
C ALA A 87 -11.81 11.40 -4.00
N ASN A 88 -11.16 10.76 -4.97
CA ASN A 88 -11.80 9.70 -5.74
C ASN A 88 -12.11 8.54 -4.77
N VAL A 89 -13.38 8.36 -4.45
CA VAL A 89 -13.87 7.37 -3.46
C VAL A 89 -13.37 5.96 -3.80
N ILE A 90 -13.27 5.64 -5.09
CA ILE A 90 -12.79 4.33 -5.55
C ILE A 90 -11.31 4.18 -5.25
N GLU A 91 -10.47 5.16 -5.62
CA GLU A 91 -9.03 5.15 -5.32
C GLU A 91 -8.77 5.05 -3.82
N TYR A 92 -9.53 5.78 -3.01
CA TYR A 92 -9.39 5.74 -1.55
C TYR A 92 -9.71 4.35 -0.99
N ARG A 93 -10.83 3.73 -1.42
CA ARG A 93 -11.20 2.36 -0.99
C ARG A 93 -10.16 1.32 -1.40
N HIS A 94 -9.54 1.49 -2.57
CA HIS A 94 -8.46 0.61 -3.00
C HIS A 94 -7.17 0.84 -2.21
N SER A 95 -6.80 2.08 -1.91
CA SER A 95 -5.67 2.39 -1.01
C SER A 95 -5.86 1.73 0.35
N THR A 96 -7.01 1.93 0.99
CA THR A 96 -7.31 1.32 2.29
C THR A 96 -7.29 -0.21 2.23
N ALA A 97 -7.71 -0.81 1.11
CA ALA A 97 -7.63 -2.26 0.94
C ALA A 97 -6.19 -2.77 0.80
N PHE A 98 -5.32 -2.00 0.15
CA PHE A 98 -3.89 -2.29 0.07
C PHE A 98 -3.23 -2.17 1.44
N GLU A 99 -3.47 -1.06 2.17
CA GLU A 99 -2.99 -0.88 3.55
C GLU A 99 -3.47 -2.02 4.46
N ALA A 100 -4.73 -2.44 4.33
CA ALA A 100 -5.26 -3.56 5.12
C ALA A 100 -4.52 -4.88 4.84
N LEU A 101 -4.14 -5.14 3.59
CA LEU A 101 -3.33 -6.31 3.21
C LEU A 101 -1.93 -6.24 3.87
N ILE A 102 -1.27 -5.09 3.79
CA ILE A 102 0.04 -4.88 4.43
C ILE A 102 -0.06 -5.09 5.95
N GLY A 103 -1.06 -4.49 6.59
CA GLY A 103 -1.28 -4.64 8.03
C GLY A 103 -1.58 -6.08 8.44
N PHE A 104 -2.35 -6.82 7.63
CA PHE A 104 -2.63 -8.23 7.85
C PHE A 104 -1.35 -9.08 7.82
N LEU A 105 -0.52 -8.92 6.79
CA LEU A 105 0.72 -9.69 6.64
C LEU A 105 1.70 -9.36 7.77
N TYR A 106 1.84 -8.09 8.13
CA TYR A 106 2.69 -7.63 9.23
C TYR A 106 2.27 -8.23 10.57
N LEU A 107 0.99 -8.09 10.95
CA LEU A 107 0.50 -8.59 12.24
C LEU A 107 0.41 -10.12 12.29
N SER A 108 0.37 -10.78 11.14
CA SER A 108 0.44 -12.24 11.04
C SER A 108 1.88 -12.76 11.02
N HIS A 109 2.87 -11.88 11.16
CA HIS A 109 4.31 -12.20 11.09
C HIS A 109 4.73 -12.88 9.78
N GLN A 110 4.00 -12.64 8.68
CA GLN A 110 4.31 -13.15 7.35
C GLN A 110 5.27 -12.20 6.62
N ILE A 111 6.46 -11.99 7.20
CA ILE A 111 7.40 -10.94 6.75
C ILE A 111 7.89 -11.17 5.31
N ASP A 112 8.29 -12.39 4.96
CA ASP A 112 8.74 -12.71 3.60
C ASP A 112 7.67 -12.38 2.54
N ARG A 113 6.41 -12.67 2.86
CA ARG A 113 5.29 -12.38 1.97
C ARG A 113 5.00 -10.89 1.90
N LEU A 114 5.08 -10.18 3.03
CA LEU A 114 4.97 -8.73 3.07
C LEU A 114 6.03 -8.06 2.19
N GLU A 115 7.29 -8.48 2.31
CA GLU A 115 8.40 -7.95 1.52
C GLU A 115 8.22 -8.23 0.02
N GLN A 116 7.70 -9.40 -0.36
CA GLN A 116 7.34 -9.69 -1.75
C GLN A 116 6.30 -8.70 -2.29
N ILE A 117 5.22 -8.43 -1.55
CA ILE A 117 4.18 -7.48 -1.97
C ILE A 117 4.73 -6.06 -2.09
N VAL A 118 5.56 -5.63 -1.12
CA VAL A 118 6.23 -4.32 -1.16
C VAL A 118 7.19 -4.23 -2.35
N PHE A 119 7.94 -5.28 -2.64
CA PHE A 119 8.85 -5.32 -3.78
C PHE A 119 8.09 -5.20 -5.11
N GLU A 120 6.99 -5.93 -5.28
CA GLU A 120 6.12 -5.81 -6.45
C GLU A 120 5.54 -4.39 -6.59
N ALA A 121 5.16 -3.76 -5.48
CA ALA A 121 4.68 -2.37 -5.47
C ALA A 121 5.77 -1.38 -5.94
N ILE A 122 7.01 -1.56 -5.47
CA ILE A 122 8.16 -0.75 -5.87
C ILE A 122 8.44 -0.94 -7.37
N GLN A 123 8.55 -2.18 -7.83
CA GLN A 123 8.83 -2.50 -9.23
C GLN A 123 7.77 -1.94 -10.19
N TYR A 124 6.50 -2.03 -9.81
CA TYR A 124 5.42 -1.44 -10.59
C TYR A 124 5.53 0.08 -10.69
N ASN A 125 5.84 0.76 -9.59
CA ASN A 125 5.94 2.22 -9.56
C ASN A 125 7.21 2.73 -10.30
N ASP A 126 8.35 2.05 -10.18
CA ASP A 126 9.58 2.41 -10.91
C ASP A 126 9.36 2.33 -12.43
N LYS A 127 8.79 1.22 -12.92
CA LYS A 127 8.45 1.06 -14.37
C LYS A 127 7.51 2.15 -14.89
N ARG A 128 6.60 2.66 -14.05
CA ARG A 128 5.70 3.75 -14.42
C ARG A 128 6.41 5.08 -14.54
N GLN A 129 7.33 5.38 -13.63
CA GLN A 129 8.10 6.63 -13.67
C GLN A 129 8.97 6.68 -14.94
N ASP A 130 9.62 5.57 -15.30
CA ASP A 130 10.38 5.45 -16.54
C ASP A 130 9.50 5.66 -17.79
N GLY A 131 8.28 5.14 -17.78
CA GLY A 131 7.33 5.29 -18.90
C GLY A 131 6.75 6.71 -19.04
N GLU A 132 6.52 7.40 -17.92
CA GLU A 132 6.03 8.78 -17.91
C GLU A 132 7.13 9.78 -18.32
N GLU A 133 8.41 9.53 -17.97
CA GLU A 133 9.55 10.34 -18.41
C GLU A 133 9.88 10.15 -19.90
N ASN A 134 9.71 8.94 -20.44
CA ASN A 134 9.97 8.65 -21.86
C ASN A 134 8.82 9.07 -22.80
N GLY A 135 7.61 9.29 -22.28
CA GLY A 135 6.43 9.73 -23.05
C GLY A 135 6.29 11.25 -23.21
N GLN A 136 7.22 12.04 -22.65
CA GLN A 136 7.26 13.51 -22.77
C GLN A 136 8.36 14.01 -23.73
N LYS A 137 8.95 13.13 -24.54
CA LYS A 137 9.87 13.48 -25.63
C LYS A 137 9.20 13.42 -27.00
#